data_AF-A0A963MSG5-F1
#
_entry.id   AF-A0A963MSG5-F1
#
_cell.length_a   1.000
_cell.length_b   1.000
_cell.length_c   1.000
_cell.angle_alpha   90.00
_cell.angle_beta   90.00
_cell.angle_gamma   90.00
#
_symmetry.space_group_name_H-M   'P 1'
#
loop_
_entity.id
_entity.type
_entity.pdbx_description
1 polymer ?
#
loop_
_entity_poly.entity_id
_entity_poly.type
_entity_poly.pdbx_seq_one_letter_code
_entity_poly.pdbx_strand_id
1 'polypeptide(L)'
;MITAITILIAVLGALLLLMLFMRIRETEQAFKLDKYRSKDTGFADLLVYAAVVEDGVIVGKNGALMAAWQFCGADTASSTDIEREQVSLHINQALSRLGNGWMIHVDAIRKPALGYSDKGLSNYPDPVTAAIDQERRELFERIGELYESCFVVTLTFLPPMLAQRK
;
A
#
# COMPACT_ATOMS: atom_id res chain seq x y z
N MET A 1 38.95 42.37 34.27
CA MET A 1 38.77 42.47 32.80
C MET A 1 38.38 41.13 32.19
N ILE A 2 39.13 40.05 32.39
CA ILE A 2 38.81 38.72 31.83
C ILE A 2 37.45 38.19 32.29
N THR A 3 37.11 38.33 33.58
CA THR A 3 35.82 37.93 34.15
C THR A 3 34.62 38.67 33.56
N ALA A 4 34.77 39.95 33.20
CA ALA A 4 33.70 40.72 32.57
C ALA A 4 33.46 40.26 31.13
N ILE A 5 34.52 39.92 30.41
CA ILE A 5 34.45 39.42 29.02
C ILE A 5 33.78 38.03 28.99
N THR A 6 34.11 37.14 29.93
CA THR A 6 33.49 35.80 29.99
C THR A 6 32.00 35.87 30.34
N ILE A 7 31.60 36.75 31.26
CA ILE A 7 30.18 36.99 31.58
C ILE A 7 29.45 37.56 30.37
N LEU A 8 30.04 38.52 29.66
CA LEU A 8 29.43 39.11 28.46
C LEU A 8 29.20 38.07 27.36
N ILE A 9 30.19 37.20 27.10
CA ILE A 9 30.08 36.13 26.10
C ILE A 9 29.02 35.11 26.53
N ALA A 10 28.96 34.74 27.81
CA ALA A 10 27.96 33.80 28.31
C ALA A 10 26.53 34.35 28.19
N VAL A 11 26.32 35.63 28.52
CA VAL A 11 25.02 36.31 28.38
C VAL A 11 24.62 36.43 26.91
N LEU A 12 25.55 36.82 26.03
CA LEU A 12 25.29 36.89 24.59
C LEU A 12 24.94 35.50 24.01
N GLY A 13 25.67 34.46 24.43
CA GLY A 13 25.40 33.08 24.04
C GLY A 13 24.02 32.59 24.52
N ALA A 14 23.65 32.90 25.77
CA ALA A 14 22.33 32.56 26.30
C ALA A 14 21.20 33.29 25.56
N LEU A 15 21.39 34.56 25.20
CA LEU A 15 20.43 35.33 24.41
C LEU A 15 20.27 34.75 22.99
N LEU A 16 21.37 34.37 22.34
CA LEU A 16 21.33 33.74 21.02
C LEU A 16 20.63 32.37 21.07
N LEU A 17 20.89 31.56 22.10
CA LEU A 17 20.21 30.27 22.28
C LEU A 17 18.71 30.45 22.54
N LEU A 18 18.33 31.46 23.33
CA LEU A 18 16.92 31.76 23.60
C LEU A 18 16.21 32.27 22.35
N MET A 19 16.87 33.11 21.55
CA MET A 19 16.35 33.56 20.26
C MET A 19 16.19 32.39 19.27
N LEU A 20 17.18 31.51 19.19
CA LEU A 20 17.12 30.29 18.36
C LEU A 20 15.97 29.39 18.79
N PHE A 21 15.81 29.18 20.10
CA PHE A 21 14.72 28.38 20.66
C PHE A 21 13.34 28.94 20.30
N MET A 22 13.16 30.26 20.43
CA MET A 22 11.90 30.92 20.04
C MET A 22 11.62 30.76 18.53
N ARG A 23 12.63 30.94 17.67
CA ARG A 23 12.48 30.76 16.22
C ARG A 23 12.14 29.33 15.82
N ILE A 24 12.72 28.34 16.47
CA ILE A 24 12.38 26.93 16.25
C ILE A 24 10.91 26.69 16.61
N ARG A 25 10.44 27.18 17.76
CA ARG A 25 9.03 27.01 18.16
C ARG A 25 8.03 27.71 17.24
N GLU A 26 8.35 28.92 16.77
CA GLU A 26 7.51 29.64 15.79
C GLU A 26 7.39 28.85 14.49
N THR A 27 8.51 28.28 14.02
CA THR A 27 8.55 27.46 12.81
C THR A 27 7.73 26.19 12.99
N GLU A 28 7.90 25.47 14.10
CA GLU A 28 7.09 24.29 14.43
C GLU A 28 5.57 24.59 14.47
N GLN A 29 5.19 25.75 15.01
CA GLN A 29 3.78 26.17 15.03
C GLN A 29 3.23 26.47 13.63
N ALA A 30 4.04 27.01 12.72
CA ALA A 30 3.62 27.24 11.34
C ALA A 30 3.29 25.92 10.60
N PHE A 31 3.98 24.83 10.94
CA PHE A 31 3.76 23.50 10.37
C PHE A 31 2.69 22.68 11.11
N LYS A 32 2.17 23.16 12.24
CA LYS A 32 1.09 22.47 12.93
C LYS A 32 -0.22 22.56 12.14
N LEU A 33 -0.71 21.40 11.74
CA LEU A 33 -1.98 21.22 11.01
C LEU A 33 -3.19 21.03 11.95
N ASP A 34 -2.98 21.10 13.26
CA ASP A 34 -4.02 20.92 14.28
C ASP A 34 -5.18 21.91 14.12
N LYS A 35 -4.91 23.14 13.68
CA LYS A 35 -5.93 24.14 13.36
C LYS A 35 -6.90 23.75 12.24
N TYR A 36 -6.50 22.82 11.37
CA TYR A 36 -7.33 22.33 10.25
C TYR A 36 -8.06 21.02 10.59
N ARG A 37 -7.82 20.46 11.78
CA ARG A 37 -8.37 19.17 12.18
C ARG A 37 -9.55 19.37 13.14
N SER A 38 -10.72 18.83 12.78
CA SER A 38 -11.84 18.77 13.73
C SER A 38 -11.48 17.90 14.93
N LYS A 39 -12.04 18.22 16.10
CA LYS A 39 -11.90 17.41 17.32
C LYS A 39 -12.80 16.18 17.32
N ASP A 40 -13.80 16.14 16.44
CA ASP A 40 -14.69 15.00 16.28
C ASP A 40 -13.95 13.83 15.62
N THR A 41 -14.31 12.61 16.00
CA THR A 41 -13.75 11.39 15.41
C THR A 41 -14.16 11.28 13.96
N GLY A 42 -13.19 11.39 13.03
CA GLY A 42 -13.43 11.21 11.59
C GLY A 42 -13.28 9.76 11.14
N PHE A 43 -13.68 9.46 9.90
CA PHE A 43 -13.46 8.13 9.29
C PHE A 43 -11.98 7.71 9.31
N ALA A 44 -11.08 8.66 9.03
CA ALA A 44 -9.64 8.43 9.09
C ALA A 44 -9.16 8.00 10.49
N ASP A 45 -9.87 8.36 11.56
CA ASP A 45 -9.52 7.98 12.93
C ASP A 45 -9.91 6.54 13.25
N LEU A 46 -10.99 6.06 12.64
CA LEU A 46 -11.48 4.70 12.75
C LEU A 46 -10.63 3.69 11.97
N LEU A 47 -9.95 4.14 10.91
CA LEU A 47 -9.04 3.29 10.14
C LEU A 47 -7.77 2.96 10.91
N VAL A 48 -7.25 1.75 10.71
CA VAL A 48 -6.01 1.30 11.37
C VAL A 48 -4.77 1.94 10.73
N TYR A 49 -4.83 2.42 9.49
CA TYR A 49 -3.68 2.96 8.76
C TYR A 49 -3.15 4.26 9.40
N ALA A 50 -1.84 4.31 9.68
CA ALA A 50 -1.19 5.50 10.24
C ALA A 50 -0.32 6.22 9.19
N ALA A 51 0.62 5.52 8.58
CA ALA A 51 1.53 6.11 7.59
C ALA A 51 2.16 5.04 6.68
N VAL A 52 2.66 5.47 5.52
CA VAL A 52 3.57 4.68 4.70
C VAL A 52 4.98 4.91 5.24
N VAL A 53 5.65 3.83 5.68
CA VAL A 53 6.97 3.91 6.33
C VAL A 53 8.12 3.50 5.40
N GLU A 54 7.81 2.72 4.38
CA GLU A 54 8.75 2.24 3.36
C GLU A 54 7.95 1.99 2.05
N ASP A 55 8.64 1.74 0.94
CA ASP A 55 7.99 1.41 -0.33
C ASP A 55 7.03 0.21 -0.18
N GLY A 56 5.74 0.47 -0.37
CA GLY A 56 4.67 -0.52 -0.22
C GLY A 56 4.38 -1.00 1.22
N VAL A 57 4.99 -0.41 2.25
CA VAL A 57 4.77 -0.81 3.66
C VAL A 57 4.03 0.27 4.43
N ILE A 58 2.88 -0.10 4.99
CA ILE A 58 2.02 0.74 5.81
C ILE A 58 2.16 0.32 7.27
N VAL A 59 2.42 1.28 8.16
CA VAL A 59 2.31 1.07 9.60
C VAL A 59 0.90 1.41 10.07
N GLY A 60 0.35 0.55 10.91
CA GLY A 60 -0.93 0.74 11.58
C GLY A 60 -0.78 1.50 12.90
N LYS A 61 -1.84 2.18 13.34
CA LYS A 61 -1.93 2.90 14.62
C LYS A 61 -1.73 1.99 15.84
N ASN A 62 -1.96 0.69 15.67
CA ASN A 62 -1.72 -0.35 16.65
C ASN A 62 -0.29 -0.95 16.60
N GLY A 63 0.58 -0.43 15.73
CA GLY A 63 1.94 -0.93 15.53
C GLY A 63 2.06 -2.13 14.57
N ALA A 64 0.97 -2.55 13.92
CA ALA A 64 1.04 -3.57 12.87
C ALA A 64 1.75 -3.03 11.62
N LEU A 65 2.40 -3.92 10.87
CA LEU A 65 2.98 -3.63 9.56
C LEU A 65 2.16 -4.34 8.49
N MET A 66 1.84 -3.65 7.41
CA MET A 66 1.02 -4.17 6.33
C MET A 66 1.68 -3.92 4.98
N ALA A 67 1.63 -4.90 4.09
CA ALA A 67 2.04 -4.78 2.70
C ALA A 67 1.09 -5.59 1.81
N ALA A 68 0.88 -5.11 0.58
CA ALA A 68 -0.06 -5.70 -0.35
C ALA A 68 0.54 -5.82 -1.76
N TRP A 69 0.17 -6.88 -2.46
CA TRP A 69 0.63 -7.17 -3.81
C TRP A 69 -0.55 -7.59 -4.69
N GLN A 70 -0.57 -7.10 -5.92
CA GLN A 70 -1.45 -7.64 -6.94
C GLN A 70 -0.85 -8.94 -7.49
N PHE A 71 -1.67 -9.96 -7.68
CA PHE A 71 -1.25 -11.20 -8.30
C PHE A 71 -2.25 -11.67 -9.37
N CYS A 72 -1.75 -12.47 -10.30
CA CYS A 72 -2.56 -13.18 -11.28
C CYS A 72 -2.24 -14.67 -11.17
N GLY A 73 -3.24 -15.47 -10.78
CA GLY A 73 -3.10 -16.92 -10.70
C GLY A 73 -3.32 -17.57 -12.07
N ALA A 74 -2.89 -18.83 -12.20
CA ALA A 74 -3.30 -19.67 -13.33
C ALA A 74 -4.82 -19.91 -13.29
N ASP A 75 -5.41 -20.17 -14.46
CA ASP A 75 -6.84 -20.48 -14.54
C ASP A 75 -7.15 -21.80 -13.84
N THR A 76 -7.66 -21.69 -12.61
CA THR A 76 -7.99 -22.82 -11.74
C THR A 76 -9.11 -23.68 -12.33
N ALA A 77 -9.98 -23.12 -13.19
CA ALA A 77 -11.04 -23.88 -13.85
C ALA A 77 -10.50 -24.88 -14.88
N SER A 78 -9.30 -24.60 -15.42
CA SER A 78 -8.61 -25.46 -16.38
C SER A 78 -7.55 -26.37 -15.75
N SER A 79 -7.23 -26.20 -14.46
CA SER A 79 -6.19 -26.97 -13.78
C SER A 79 -6.67 -28.36 -13.39
N THR A 80 -5.80 -29.35 -13.57
CA THR A 80 -5.99 -30.71 -13.08
C THR A 80 -5.94 -30.76 -11.54
N ASP A 81 -6.49 -31.80 -10.94
CA ASP A 81 -6.46 -31.98 -9.48
C ASP A 81 -5.01 -32.06 -8.96
N ILE A 82 -4.10 -32.67 -9.72
CA ILE A 82 -2.68 -32.78 -9.35
C ILE A 82 -2.02 -31.39 -9.29
N GLU A 83 -2.28 -30.53 -10.29
CA GLU A 83 -1.74 -29.17 -10.31
C GLU A 83 -2.29 -28.33 -9.14
N ARG A 84 -3.60 -28.47 -8.84
CA ARG A 84 -4.22 -27.77 -7.72
C ARG A 84 -3.64 -28.21 -6.38
N GLU A 85 -3.37 -29.50 -6.21
CA GLU A 85 -2.73 -30.02 -4.99
C GLU A 85 -1.30 -29.50 -4.84
N GLN A 86 -0.53 -29.44 -5.93
CA GLN A 86 0.83 -28.88 -5.91
C GLN A 86 0.83 -27.40 -5.50
N VAL A 87 -0.12 -26.60 -6.03
CA VAL A 87 -0.26 -25.19 -5.63
C VAL A 87 -0.66 -25.07 -4.15
N SER A 88 -1.60 -25.89 -3.68
CA SER A 88 -2.00 -25.95 -2.27
C SER A 88 -0.80 -26.26 -1.36
N LEU A 89 0.03 -27.24 -1.72
CA LEU A 89 1.23 -27.61 -0.98
C LEU A 89 2.23 -26.45 -0.90
N HIS A 90 2.49 -25.75 -2.01
CA HIS A 90 3.40 -24.60 -2.01
C HIS A 90 2.89 -23.45 -1.14
N ILE A 91 1.59 -23.14 -1.20
CA ILE A 91 0.97 -22.12 -0.34
C ILE A 91 1.10 -22.54 1.13
N ASN A 92 0.79 -23.79 1.46
CA ASN A 92 0.91 -24.29 2.83
C ASN A 92 2.36 -24.17 3.35
N GLN A 93 3.35 -24.56 2.56
CA GLN A 93 4.76 -24.47 2.93
C GLN A 93 5.22 -23.02 3.12
N ALA A 94 4.71 -22.08 2.33
CA ALA A 94 5.02 -20.67 2.48
C ALA A 94 4.40 -20.09 3.76
N LEU A 95 3.10 -20.34 3.99
CA LEU A 95 2.35 -19.74 5.09
C LEU A 95 2.65 -20.38 6.45
N SER A 96 2.90 -21.69 6.50
CA SER A 96 3.21 -22.41 7.76
C SER A 96 4.48 -21.90 8.45
N ARG A 97 5.39 -21.27 7.71
CA ARG A 97 6.65 -20.72 8.23
C ARG A 97 6.51 -19.33 8.86
N LEU A 98 5.39 -18.64 8.66
CA LEU A 98 5.20 -17.27 9.17
C LEU A 98 5.02 -17.21 10.69
N GLY A 99 4.46 -18.27 11.29
CA GLY A 99 4.19 -18.34 12.72
C GLY A 99 3.04 -17.43 13.17
N ASN A 100 3.11 -16.93 14.41
CA ASN A 100 2.04 -16.16 15.02
C ASN A 100 2.12 -14.65 14.69
N GLY A 101 0.99 -13.96 14.82
CA GLY A 101 0.90 -12.50 14.62
C GLY A 101 0.69 -12.08 13.17
N TRP A 102 0.54 -13.03 12.25
CA TRP A 102 0.23 -12.74 10.85
C TRP A 102 -1.27 -12.85 10.56
N MET A 103 -1.75 -11.95 9.70
CA MET A 103 -3.08 -11.97 9.12
C MET A 103 -2.95 -11.82 7.61
N ILE A 104 -3.75 -12.60 6.88
CA ILE A 104 -3.72 -12.66 5.42
C ILE A 104 -5.11 -12.31 4.91
N HIS A 105 -5.18 -11.34 4.00
CA HIS A 105 -6.38 -10.98 3.29
C HIS A 105 -6.16 -11.23 1.81
N VAL A 106 -7.17 -11.80 1.15
CA VAL A 106 -7.17 -12.01 -0.29
C VAL A 106 -8.43 -11.35 -0.82
N ASP A 107 -8.25 -10.27 -1.56
CA ASP A 107 -9.34 -9.51 -2.17
C ASP A 107 -9.46 -9.88 -3.66
N ALA A 108 -10.67 -10.21 -4.08
CA ALA A 108 -11.03 -10.45 -5.47
C ALA A 108 -11.90 -9.28 -5.96
N ILE A 109 -11.28 -8.35 -6.66
CA ILE A 109 -11.93 -7.11 -7.09
C ILE A 109 -12.35 -7.24 -8.55
N ARG A 110 -13.61 -6.96 -8.85
CA ARG A 110 -14.10 -6.83 -10.23
C ARG A 110 -13.88 -5.40 -10.71
N LYS A 111 -13.09 -5.24 -11.75
CA LYS A 111 -12.86 -3.94 -12.42
C LYS A 111 -13.52 -3.98 -13.80
N PRO A 112 -14.13 -2.89 -14.28
CA PRO A 112 -14.56 -2.82 -15.67
C PRO A 112 -13.38 -3.16 -16.58
N ALA A 113 -13.59 -4.10 -17.50
CA ALA A 113 -12.57 -4.47 -18.46
C ALA A 113 -12.33 -3.29 -19.39
N LEU A 114 -11.06 -3.05 -19.73
CA LEU A 114 -10.73 -2.18 -20.84
C LEU A 114 -11.37 -2.76 -22.11
N GLY A 115 -12.01 -1.89 -22.90
CA GLY A 115 -12.67 -2.29 -24.14
C GLY A 115 -11.73 -3.03 -25.10
N TYR A 116 -12.28 -3.64 -26.14
CA TYR A 116 -11.45 -4.24 -27.18
C TYR A 116 -10.56 -3.17 -27.84
N SER A 117 -9.31 -3.50 -28.14
CA SER A 117 -8.36 -2.55 -28.75
C SER A 117 -8.91 -1.97 -30.06
N ASP A 118 -8.68 -0.67 -30.31
CA ASP A 118 -9.11 -0.03 -31.56
C ASP A 118 -8.60 -0.74 -32.82
N LYS A 119 -9.37 -0.67 -33.91
CA LYS A 119 -9.05 -1.40 -35.15
C LYS A 119 -7.72 -0.98 -35.76
N GLY A 120 -7.35 0.28 -35.59
CA GLY A 120 -6.05 0.80 -36.04
C GLY A 120 -4.85 0.27 -35.26
N LEU A 121 -5.06 -0.35 -34.09
CA LEU A 121 -4.00 -1.00 -33.30
C LEU A 121 -3.82 -2.48 -33.66
N SER A 122 -4.82 -3.09 -34.30
CA SER A 122 -4.74 -4.46 -34.81
C SER A 122 -3.95 -4.49 -36.12
N ASN A 123 -2.86 -5.27 -36.17
CA ASN A 123 -2.10 -5.50 -37.40
C ASN A 123 -1.96 -7.00 -37.65
N TYR A 124 -2.79 -7.53 -38.54
CA TYR A 124 -2.80 -8.94 -38.94
C TYR A 124 -2.53 -9.04 -40.45
N PRO A 125 -1.37 -9.58 -40.86
CA PRO A 125 -0.95 -9.58 -42.27
C PRO A 125 -1.74 -10.56 -43.13
N ASP A 126 -2.31 -11.60 -42.54
CA ASP A 126 -3.13 -12.58 -43.24
C ASP A 126 -4.64 -12.32 -43.02
N PRO A 127 -5.48 -12.59 -44.03
CA PRO A 127 -6.90 -12.29 -43.96
C PRO A 127 -7.66 -13.17 -42.97
N VAL A 128 -7.16 -14.36 -42.63
CA VAL A 128 -7.85 -15.29 -41.72
C VAL A 128 -7.72 -14.79 -40.29
N THR A 129 -6.53 -14.44 -39.83
CA THR A 129 -6.31 -13.87 -38.49
C THR A 129 -7.00 -12.52 -38.34
N ALA A 130 -7.01 -11.70 -39.41
CA ALA A 130 -7.76 -10.44 -39.41
C ALA A 130 -9.29 -10.68 -39.24
N ALA A 131 -9.85 -11.70 -39.89
CA ALA A 131 -11.25 -12.07 -39.70
C ALA A 131 -11.54 -12.60 -38.29
N ILE A 132 -10.64 -13.40 -37.71
CA ILE A 132 -10.77 -13.89 -36.33
C ILE A 132 -10.76 -12.71 -35.33
N ASP A 133 -9.88 -11.72 -35.50
CA ASP A 133 -9.86 -10.52 -34.64
C ASP A 133 -11.17 -9.72 -34.76
N GLN A 134 -11.70 -9.58 -35.98
CA GLN A 134 -12.96 -8.87 -36.22
C GLN A 134 -14.14 -9.55 -35.52
N GLU A 135 -14.27 -10.88 -35.60
CA GLU A 135 -15.31 -11.63 -34.87
C GLU A 135 -15.17 -11.48 -33.34
N ARG A 136 -13.94 -11.52 -32.82
CA ARG A 136 -13.67 -11.34 -31.39
C ARG A 136 -14.06 -9.94 -30.91
N ARG A 137 -13.74 -8.93 -31.71
CA ARG A 137 -14.11 -7.54 -31.45
C ARG A 137 -15.63 -7.37 -31.43
N GLU A 138 -16.32 -7.84 -32.46
CA GLU A 138 -17.78 -7.75 -32.55
C GLU A 138 -18.48 -8.48 -31.41
N LEU A 139 -17.96 -9.64 -31.00
CA LEU A 139 -18.44 -10.35 -29.82
C LEU A 139 -18.27 -9.52 -28.56
N PHE A 140 -17.08 -8.96 -28.34
CA PHE A 140 -16.76 -8.15 -27.16
C PHE A 140 -17.67 -6.90 -27.08
N GLU A 141 -17.78 -6.17 -28.19
CA GLU A 141 -18.63 -4.96 -28.29
C GLU A 141 -20.12 -5.27 -28.12
N ARG A 142 -20.58 -6.46 -28.53
CA ARG A 142 -21.97 -6.90 -28.37
C ARG A 142 -22.32 -7.25 -26.93
N ILE A 143 -21.41 -7.85 -26.17
CA ILE A 143 -21.65 -8.25 -24.78
C ILE A 143 -21.84 -7.02 -23.87
N GLY A 144 -21.24 -5.87 -24.24
CA GLY A 144 -21.39 -4.61 -23.52
C GLY A 144 -20.40 -4.52 -22.36
N GLU A 145 -20.90 -4.33 -21.14
CA GLU A 145 -20.03 -4.18 -19.96
C GLU A 145 -19.40 -5.51 -19.53
N LEU A 146 -18.09 -5.59 -19.71
CA LEU A 146 -17.28 -6.70 -19.27
C LEU A 146 -16.48 -6.28 -18.03
N TYR A 147 -16.12 -7.26 -17.21
CA TYR A 147 -15.34 -7.05 -16.00
C TYR A 147 -14.20 -8.05 -15.94
N GLU A 148 -13.03 -7.57 -15.54
CA GLU A 148 -11.85 -8.36 -15.24
C GLU A 148 -11.65 -8.50 -13.72
N SER A 149 -11.00 -9.59 -13.31
CA SER A 149 -10.69 -9.84 -11.90
C SER A 149 -9.28 -9.40 -11.59
N CYS A 150 -9.15 -8.55 -10.58
CA CYS A 150 -7.88 -8.15 -9.99
C CYS A 150 -7.79 -8.76 -8.60
N PHE A 151 -6.77 -9.58 -8.36
CA PHE A 151 -6.55 -10.19 -7.06
C PHE A 151 -5.45 -9.44 -6.31
N VAL A 152 -5.69 -9.13 -5.04
CA VAL A 152 -4.72 -8.51 -4.16
C VAL A 152 -4.55 -9.41 -2.95
N VAL A 153 -3.30 -9.72 -2.60
CA VAL A 153 -2.95 -10.37 -1.34
C VAL A 153 -2.33 -9.35 -0.42
N THR A 154 -2.86 -9.24 0.79
CA THR A 154 -2.36 -8.34 1.83
C THR A 154 -1.90 -9.15 3.01
N LEU A 155 -0.65 -8.93 3.42
CA LEU A 155 -0.08 -9.50 4.64
C LEU A 155 0.03 -8.42 5.70
N THR A 156 -0.49 -8.72 6.89
CA THR A 156 -0.35 -7.85 8.06
C THR A 156 0.36 -8.61 9.17
N PHE A 157 1.42 -8.03 9.71
CA PHE A 157 2.16 -8.56 10.84
C PHE A 157 1.98 -7.65 12.05
N LEU A 158 1.44 -8.18 13.14
CA LEU A 158 1.43 -7.54 14.44
C LEU A 158 2.59 -8.11 15.28
N PRO A 159 3.65 -7.32 15.53
CA PRO A 159 4.76 -7.79 16.34
C PRO A 159 4.28 -8.17 17.75
N PRO A 160 4.80 -9.27 18.34
CA PRO A 160 4.46 -9.62 19.71
C PRO A 160 4.87 -8.49 20.65
N MET A 161 4.00 -8.13 21.58
CA MET A 161 4.34 -7.15 22.61
C MET A 161 5.54 -7.66 23.40
N LEU A 162 6.50 -6.79 23.73
CA LEU A 162 7.74 -7.16 24.44
C LEU A 162 7.50 -7.99 25.73
N ALA A 163 6.33 -7.82 26.37
CA ALA A 163 5.91 -8.59 27.56
C ALA A 163 5.46 -10.04 27.29
N GLN A 164 5.23 -10.42 26.03
CA GLN A 164 4.76 -11.76 25.62
C GLN A 164 5.89 -12.65 25.05
N ARG A 165 7.11 -12.13 24.91
CA ARG A 165 8.30 -12.98 24.70
C ARG A 165 8.70 -13.61 26.04
N LYS A 166 8.10 -14.75 26.35
CA LYS A 166 8.63 -15.71 27.34
C LYS A 166 9.43 -16.79 26.63
#